data_AF-A0A8C4X4Q2-F1
#
_entry.id   AF-A0A8C4X4Q2-F1
#
_cell.length_a   1.000
_cell.length_b   1.000
_cell.length_c   1.000
_cell.angle_alpha   90.00
_cell.angle_beta   90.00
_cell.angle_gamma   90.00
#
_symmetry.space_group_name_H-M   'P 1'
#
loop_
_entity.id
_entity.type
_entity.pdbx_description
1 polymer ?
#
loop_
_entity_poly.entity_id
_entity_poly.type
_entity_poly.pdbx_seq_one_letter_code
_entity_poly.pdbx_strand_id
1 'polypeptide(L)'
;MQVPPLYSALKKDGQRLSVLVKKGVPVEAKPARPVTVFNLELQNFSLPLFTLDIECGGGFYVRSLVCDIGKELSSCAHVKKLIRTKQGPFTLEEHALHEDKWTIDAIAESIQAGIPLLTEESTAKKIKLDTTCDIPQSDESNVDGEGTKTIEGKVET
;
A
#
# COMPACT_ATOMS: atom_id res chain seq x y z
N MET A 1 -7.41 12.61 -7.17
CA MET A 1 -6.95 13.11 -5.85
C MET A 1 -7.52 12.20 -4.77
N GLN A 2 -6.76 11.88 -3.73
CA GLN A 2 -7.27 11.13 -2.57
C GLN A 2 -6.92 11.82 -1.25
N VAL A 3 -7.89 11.85 -0.33
CA VAL A 3 -7.64 12.21 1.06
C VAL A 3 -7.16 10.95 1.80
N PRO A 4 -5.97 10.96 2.42
CA PRO A 4 -5.50 9.83 3.21
C PRO A 4 -6.43 9.57 4.41
N PRO A 5 -6.66 8.29 4.77
CA PRO A 5 -7.48 7.96 5.92
C PRO A 5 -6.77 8.40 7.22
N LEU A 6 -7.57 8.76 8.24
CA LEU A 6 -7.07 9.11 9.58
C LEU A 6 -6.23 7.97 10.18
N TYR A 7 -6.65 6.73 9.98
CA TYR A 7 -5.87 5.53 10.30
C TYR A 7 -4.80 5.26 9.23
N SER A 8 -3.76 6.08 9.23
CA SER A 8 -2.57 5.93 8.38
C SER A 8 -1.25 6.07 9.17
N ALA A 9 -0.15 5.73 8.50
CA ALA A 9 1.20 5.87 9.04
C ALA A 9 1.77 7.29 8.87
N LEU A 10 1.05 8.19 8.20
CA LEU A 10 1.44 9.59 8.02
C LEU A 10 1.64 10.25 9.39
N LYS A 11 2.66 11.10 9.49
CA LYS A 11 3.00 11.81 10.73
C LYS A 11 2.45 13.23 10.74
N LYS A 12 1.98 13.69 11.89
CA LYS A 12 1.68 15.10 12.23
C LYS A 12 2.46 15.41 13.50
N ASP A 13 3.31 16.44 13.48
CA ASP A 13 4.14 16.87 14.62
C ASP A 13 4.95 15.71 15.25
N GLY A 14 5.59 14.91 14.40
CA GLY A 14 6.41 13.76 14.81
C GLY A 14 5.64 12.49 15.19
N GLN A 15 4.32 12.56 15.41
CA GLN A 15 3.49 11.41 15.80
C GLN A 15 2.67 10.87 14.63
N ARG A 16 2.49 9.55 14.55
CA ARG A 16 1.63 8.92 13.52
C ARG A 16 0.16 9.28 13.77
N LEU A 17 -0.59 9.60 12.72
CA LEU A 17 -2.03 9.91 12.81
C LEU A 17 -2.80 8.78 13.50
N SER A 18 -2.50 7.52 13.15
CA SER A 18 -3.11 6.35 13.79
C SER A 18 -2.90 6.28 15.31
N VAL A 19 -1.77 6.78 15.82
CA VAL A 19 -1.51 6.83 17.27
C VAL A 19 -2.34 7.92 17.94
N LEU A 20 -2.44 9.09 17.30
CA LEU A 20 -3.22 10.20 17.82
C LEU A 20 -4.72 9.86 17.87
N VAL A 21 -5.25 9.24 16.80
CA VAL A 21 -6.65 8.79 16.74
C VAL A 21 -6.97 7.77 17.83
N LYS A 22 -6.08 6.79 18.07
CA LYS A 22 -6.26 5.79 19.14
C LYS A 22 -6.27 6.40 20.54
N LYS A 23 -5.59 7.53 20.74
CA LYS A 23 -5.57 8.28 22.00
C LYS A 23 -6.81 9.17 22.17
N GLY A 24 -7.74 9.18 21.21
CA GLY A 24 -8.91 10.06 21.21
C GLY A 24 -8.56 11.53 20.96
N VAL A 25 -7.33 11.83 20.52
CA VAL A 25 -6.95 13.20 20.17
C VAL A 25 -7.66 13.56 18.86
N PRO A 26 -8.31 14.72 18.77
CA PRO A 26 -8.90 15.18 17.52
C PRO A 26 -7.79 15.37 16.49
N VAL A 27 -7.92 14.66 15.37
CA VAL A 27 -6.92 14.65 14.29
C VAL A 27 -7.63 14.96 12.99
N GLU A 28 -7.12 15.96 12.30
CA GLU A 28 -7.57 16.31 10.95
C GLU A 28 -6.86 15.45 9.90
N ALA A 29 -7.60 15.10 8.86
CA ALA A 29 -7.03 14.41 7.72
C ALA A 29 -5.99 15.30 7.02
N LYS A 30 -4.92 14.68 6.50
CA LYS A 30 -3.97 15.40 5.65
C LYS A 30 -4.65 15.85 4.35
N PRO A 31 -4.15 16.93 3.71
CA PRO A 31 -4.72 17.41 2.45
C PRO A 31 -4.69 16.32 1.38
N ALA A 32 -5.63 16.41 0.44
CA ALA A 32 -5.72 15.50 -0.68
C ALA A 32 -4.44 15.52 -1.51
N ARG A 33 -4.02 14.36 -2.00
CA ARG A 33 -2.80 14.19 -2.80
C ARG A 33 -3.12 13.60 -4.16
N PRO A 34 -2.35 13.92 -5.21
CA PRO A 34 -2.44 13.19 -6.46
C PRO A 34 -2.05 11.74 -6.21
N VAL A 35 -2.76 10.83 -6.87
CA VAL A 35 -2.50 9.39 -6.88
C VAL A 35 -2.78 8.90 -8.29
N THR A 36 -2.06 7.86 -8.71
CA THR A 36 -2.20 7.27 -10.04
C THR A 36 -2.85 5.91 -9.92
N VAL A 37 -3.86 5.68 -10.77
CA VAL A 37 -4.48 4.37 -10.98
C VAL A 37 -4.22 4.03 -12.44
N PHE A 38 -3.51 2.92 -12.66
CA PHE A 38 -3.15 2.44 -13.99
C PHE A 38 -4.25 1.54 -14.56
N ASN A 39 -4.84 0.70 -13.71
CA ASN A 39 -5.98 -0.15 -14.05
C ASN A 39 -6.97 -0.25 -12.88
N LEU A 40 -8.26 -0.36 -13.21
CA LEU A 40 -9.35 -0.55 -12.25
C LEU A 40 -10.45 -1.38 -12.89
N GLU A 41 -10.65 -2.60 -12.40
CA GLU A 41 -11.62 -3.54 -12.94
C GLU A 41 -12.57 -4.06 -11.86
N LEU A 42 -13.87 -4.10 -12.15
CA LEU A 42 -14.87 -4.75 -11.31
C LEU A 42 -14.94 -6.24 -11.65
N GLN A 43 -14.43 -7.08 -10.76
CA GLN A 43 -14.34 -8.54 -10.95
C GLN A 43 -15.65 -9.24 -10.58
N ASN A 44 -16.31 -8.81 -9.51
CA ASN A 44 -17.56 -9.39 -9.04
C ASN A 44 -18.42 -8.33 -8.35
N PHE A 45 -19.74 -8.45 -8.49
CA PHE A 45 -20.71 -7.60 -7.83
C PHE A 45 -21.91 -8.45 -7.38
N SER A 46 -22.01 -8.70 -6.08
CA SER A 46 -23.08 -9.47 -5.45
C SER A 46 -23.43 -8.82 -4.12
N LEU A 47 -24.45 -7.96 -4.14
CA LEU A 47 -24.81 -7.14 -2.99
C LEU A 47 -24.94 -7.97 -1.70
N PRO A 48 -24.36 -7.51 -0.58
CA PRO A 48 -23.70 -6.21 -0.38
C PRO A 48 -22.22 -6.15 -0.79
N LEU A 49 -21.68 -7.18 -1.43
CA LEU A 49 -20.25 -7.33 -1.71
C LEU A 49 -19.87 -6.98 -3.15
N PHE A 50 -18.65 -6.50 -3.31
CA PHE A 50 -18.04 -6.28 -4.61
C PHE A 50 -16.54 -6.54 -4.55
N THR A 51 -15.95 -6.93 -5.67
CA THR A 51 -14.51 -7.19 -5.79
C THR A 51 -13.93 -6.33 -6.90
N LEU A 52 -12.88 -5.56 -6.59
CA LEU A 52 -12.11 -4.82 -7.59
C LEU A 52 -10.71 -5.38 -7.71
N ASP A 53 -10.18 -5.38 -8.92
CA ASP A 53 -8.75 -5.51 -9.16
C ASP A 53 -8.16 -4.16 -9.58
N ILE A 54 -7.07 -3.75 -8.94
CA ILE A 54 -6.54 -2.39 -9.03
C ILE A 54 -5.04 -2.43 -9.24
N GLU A 55 -4.57 -1.78 -10.29
CA GLU A 55 -3.16 -1.44 -10.47
C GLU A 55 -2.96 0.04 -10.16
N CYS A 56 -2.09 0.35 -9.21
CA CYS A 56 -1.93 1.71 -8.69
C CYS A 56 -0.49 2.04 -8.33
N GLY A 57 -0.18 3.33 -8.33
CA GLY A 57 1.13 3.84 -7.92
C GLY A 57 1.29 3.93 -6.39
N GLY A 58 2.47 4.41 -5.98
CA GLY A 58 2.79 4.71 -4.59
C GLY A 58 1.76 5.65 -3.93
N GLY A 59 1.46 5.40 -2.65
CA GLY A 59 0.58 6.28 -1.86
C GLY A 59 -0.92 6.16 -2.13
N PHE A 60 -1.37 5.23 -2.98
CA PHE A 60 -2.78 4.97 -3.21
C PHE A 60 -3.45 4.29 -2.00
N TYR A 61 -4.56 4.86 -1.52
CA TYR A 61 -5.33 4.33 -0.40
C TYR A 61 -6.61 3.64 -0.88
N VAL A 62 -6.52 2.32 -1.04
CA VAL A 62 -7.67 1.44 -1.35
C VAL A 62 -8.86 1.69 -0.41
N ARG A 63 -8.60 1.85 0.88
CA ARG A 63 -9.65 2.11 1.87
C ARG A 63 -10.37 3.44 1.64
N SER A 64 -9.66 4.46 1.16
CA SER A 64 -10.29 5.74 0.79
C SER A 64 -11.16 5.56 -0.45
N LEU A 65 -10.67 4.85 -1.48
CA LEU A 65 -11.47 4.53 -2.67
C LEU A 65 -12.79 3.85 -2.30
N VAL A 66 -12.74 2.80 -1.48
CA VAL A 66 -13.97 2.07 -1.09
C VAL A 66 -14.93 2.97 -0.31
N CYS A 67 -14.42 3.79 0.61
CA CYS A 67 -15.26 4.75 1.33
C CYS A 67 -15.93 5.76 0.38
N ASP A 68 -15.20 6.26 -0.61
CA ASP A 68 -15.71 7.22 -1.59
C ASP A 68 -16.76 6.57 -2.52
N ILE A 69 -16.57 5.32 -2.94
CA ILE A 69 -17.58 4.54 -3.67
C ILE A 69 -18.88 4.42 -2.85
N GLY A 70 -18.76 4.09 -1.55
CA GLY A 70 -19.92 4.01 -0.67
C GLY A 70 -20.71 5.31 -0.61
N LYS A 71 -20.01 6.44 -0.42
CA LYS A 71 -20.63 7.78 -0.40
C LYS A 71 -21.34 8.11 -1.71
N GLU A 72 -20.71 7.81 -2.85
CA GLU A 72 -21.29 8.06 -4.18
C GLU A 72 -22.57 7.23 -4.38
N LEU A 73 -22.62 6.03 -3.80
CA LEU A 73 -23.81 5.18 -3.78
C LEU A 73 -24.83 5.57 -2.70
N SER A 74 -24.67 6.72 -2.04
CA SER A 74 -25.52 7.17 -0.92
C SER A 74 -25.60 6.14 0.24
N SER A 75 -24.49 5.44 0.48
CA SER A 75 -24.35 4.38 1.46
C SER A 75 -23.02 4.51 2.20
N CYS A 76 -22.68 3.54 3.05
CA CYS A 76 -21.35 3.40 3.61
C CYS A 76 -20.69 2.17 2.97
N ALA A 77 -19.38 2.22 2.73
CA ALA A 77 -18.66 1.01 2.33
C ALA A 77 -17.33 0.92 3.03
N HIS A 78 -16.95 -0.30 3.37
CA HIS A 78 -15.67 -0.60 3.98
C HIS A 78 -14.99 -1.78 3.27
N VAL A 79 -13.67 -1.83 3.36
CA VAL A 79 -12.91 -2.97 2.86
C VAL A 79 -13.15 -4.15 3.81
N LYS A 80 -13.55 -5.29 3.26
CA LYS A 80 -13.69 -6.56 3.99
C LYS A 80 -12.44 -7.42 3.85
N LYS A 81 -11.85 -7.47 2.66
CA LYS A 81 -10.60 -8.18 2.37
C LYS A 81 -9.72 -7.33 1.45
N LEU A 82 -8.42 -7.34 1.67
CA LEU A 82 -7.45 -6.68 0.82
C LEU A 82 -6.24 -7.58 0.64
N ILE A 83 -5.93 -7.91 -0.61
CA ILE A 83 -4.78 -8.72 -0.99
C ILE A 83 -3.92 -7.88 -1.90
N ARG A 84 -2.65 -7.70 -1.55
CA ARG A 84 -1.68 -7.13 -2.48
C ARG A 84 -1.07 -8.29 -3.25
N THR A 85 -1.37 -8.36 -4.55
CA THR A 85 -0.92 -9.44 -5.44
C THR A 85 0.43 -9.15 -6.06
N LYS A 86 0.84 -7.88 -6.16
CA LYS A 86 2.14 -7.47 -6.72
C LYS A 86 2.69 -6.20 -6.05
N GLN A 87 4.01 -6.09 -5.99
CA GLN A 87 4.74 -4.86 -5.68
C GLN A 87 6.03 -4.80 -6.51
N GLY A 88 6.11 -3.86 -7.45
CA GLY A 88 7.20 -3.81 -8.41
C GLY A 88 7.34 -5.17 -9.12
N PRO A 89 8.53 -5.78 -9.18
CA PRO A 89 8.72 -7.08 -9.81
C PRO A 89 8.22 -8.26 -8.97
N PHE A 90 7.89 -8.06 -7.68
CA PHE A 90 7.54 -9.15 -6.78
C PHE A 90 6.05 -9.45 -6.80
N THR A 91 5.72 -10.70 -7.12
CA THR A 91 4.36 -11.24 -7.12
C THR A 91 4.09 -12.06 -5.86
N LEU A 92 2.83 -12.06 -5.39
CA LEU A 92 2.40 -12.85 -4.23
C LEU A 92 2.55 -14.35 -4.49
N GLU A 93 2.34 -14.80 -5.72
CA GLU A 93 2.36 -16.22 -6.08
C GLU A 93 3.77 -16.79 -6.14
N GLU A 94 4.74 -16.03 -6.69
CA GLU A 94 6.08 -16.57 -6.92
C GLU A 94 7.08 -16.16 -5.83
N HIS A 95 6.88 -15.01 -5.18
CA HIS A 95 7.91 -14.40 -4.32
C HIS A 95 7.55 -14.39 -2.83
N ALA A 96 6.32 -14.77 -2.47
CA ALA A 96 5.94 -14.86 -1.06
C ALA A 96 6.36 -16.20 -0.45
N LEU A 97 7.10 -16.13 0.66
CA LEU A 97 7.40 -17.30 1.49
C LEU A 97 6.19 -17.67 2.34
N HIS A 98 5.64 -18.86 2.09
CA HIS A 98 4.59 -19.45 2.91
C HIS A 98 5.11 -19.81 4.31
N GLU A 99 4.19 -19.78 5.28
CA GLU A 99 4.48 -19.95 6.71
C GLU A 99 5.15 -21.28 7.08
N ASP A 100 4.88 -22.33 6.30
CA ASP A 100 5.49 -23.65 6.42
C ASP A 100 6.97 -23.67 6.02
N LYS A 101 7.46 -22.62 5.36
CA LYS A 101 8.83 -22.50 4.85
C LYS A 101 9.63 -21.37 5.50
N TRP A 102 9.24 -20.90 6.68
CA TRP A 102 9.98 -19.86 7.42
C TRP A 102 11.22 -20.41 8.13
N THR A 103 12.10 -21.09 7.37
CA THR A 103 13.43 -21.48 7.83
C THR A 103 14.47 -20.44 7.40
N ILE A 104 15.57 -20.34 8.14
CA ILE A 104 16.64 -19.39 7.82
C ILE A 104 17.18 -19.63 6.40
N ASP A 105 17.35 -20.91 6.02
CA ASP A 105 17.86 -21.29 4.71
C ASP A 105 16.92 -20.86 3.58
N ALA A 106 15.61 -21.13 3.71
CA ALA A 106 14.63 -20.73 2.71
C ALA A 106 14.50 -19.21 2.57
N ILE A 107 14.63 -18.47 3.68
CA ILE A 107 14.67 -17.00 3.67
C ILE A 107 15.91 -16.52 2.92
N ALA A 108 17.09 -17.10 3.19
CA ALA A 108 18.33 -16.73 2.52
C ALA A 108 18.27 -17.01 1.00
N GLU A 109 17.73 -18.17 0.61
CA GLU A 109 17.50 -18.52 -0.80
C GLU A 109 16.54 -17.54 -1.48
N SER A 110 15.42 -17.20 -0.83
CA SER A 110 14.45 -16.24 -1.38
C SER A 110 15.05 -14.84 -1.57
N ILE A 111 15.87 -14.37 -0.62
CA ILE A 111 16.60 -13.10 -0.77
C ILE A 111 17.54 -13.16 -1.96
N GLN A 112 18.33 -14.22 -2.10
CA GLN A 112 19.26 -14.38 -3.22
C GLN A 112 18.54 -14.42 -4.57
N ALA A 113 17.42 -15.14 -4.65
CA ALA A 113 16.58 -15.20 -5.85
C ALA A 113 15.93 -13.84 -6.19
N GLY A 114 15.64 -13.00 -5.19
CA GLY A 114 15.03 -11.69 -5.38
C GLY A 114 15.98 -10.57 -5.82
N ILE A 115 17.30 -10.70 -5.56
CA ILE A 115 18.28 -9.64 -5.87
C ILE A 115 18.32 -9.26 -7.37
N PRO A 116 18.34 -10.22 -8.33
CA PRO A 116 18.36 -9.88 -9.76
C PRO A 116 17.16 -9.02 -10.20
N LEU A 117 15.98 -9.25 -9.63
CA LEU A 117 14.74 -8.53 -9.97
C LEU A 117 14.82 -7.04 -9.62
N LEU A 118 15.64 -6.67 -8.64
CA LEU A 118 15.86 -5.29 -8.24
C LEU A 118 16.78 -4.55 -9.22
N THR A 119 17.60 -5.27 -9.99
CA THR A 119 18.63 -4.67 -10.83
C THR A 119 18.09 -4.15 -12.16
N GLU A 120 17.00 -4.71 -12.68
CA GLU A 120 16.41 -4.30 -13.96
C GLU A 120 15.71 -2.92 -13.90
N GLU A 121 15.32 -2.42 -12.72
CA GLU A 121 14.79 -1.05 -12.54
C GLU A 121 15.87 0.00 -12.29
N SER A 122 17.13 -0.40 -12.07
CA SER A 122 18.16 0.49 -11.52
C SER A 122 19.15 1.07 -12.53
N THR A 123 18.80 1.15 -13.82
CA THR A 123 19.52 2.02 -14.78
C THR A 123 19.11 3.49 -14.65
N ALA A 124 18.78 3.98 -13.45
CA ALA A 124 18.64 5.42 -13.16
C ALA A 124 18.56 5.73 -11.65
N LYS A 125 19.55 5.34 -10.84
CA LYS A 125 20.01 6.15 -9.67
C LYS A 125 21.20 5.47 -8.97
N LYS A 126 22.33 6.16 -9.05
CA LYS A 126 23.60 5.84 -8.40
C LYS A 126 23.40 5.74 -6.88
N ILE A 127 23.43 4.53 -6.33
CA ILE A 127 23.52 4.31 -4.88
C ILE A 127 24.98 4.61 -4.50
N LYS A 128 25.20 5.71 -3.79
CA LYS A 128 26.44 5.91 -3.02
C LYS A 128 26.35 5.00 -1.80
N LEU A 129 27.18 3.96 -1.77
CA LEU A 129 27.41 3.18 -0.57
C LEU A 129 28.43 3.93 0.29
N ASP A 130 27.95 4.84 1.14
CA ASP A 130 28.78 5.46 2.17
C ASP A 130 28.55 4.72 3.49
N THR A 131 29.45 3.80 3.79
CA THR A 131 29.62 3.19 5.11
C THR A 131 30.06 4.26 6.10
N THR A 132 29.15 4.84 6.88
CA THR A 132 29.39 5.32 8.26
C THR A 132 28.04 5.57 8.95
N CYS A 133 27.84 5.00 10.15
CA CYS A 133 26.72 5.33 11.03
C CYS A 133 26.87 6.76 11.54
N ASP A 134 25.95 7.65 11.16
CA ASP A 134 25.49 8.78 11.98
C ASP A 134 24.13 9.30 11.41
N ILE A 135 23.13 9.46 12.29
CA ILE A 135 21.79 10.03 12.00
C ILE A 135 21.90 11.54 12.29
N PRO A 136 21.50 12.51 11.41
CA PRO A 136 20.07 12.74 11.15
C PRO A 136 19.65 13.42 9.81
N GLN A 137 18.32 13.44 9.63
CA GLN A 137 17.44 14.34 8.86
C GLN A 137 16.87 13.88 7.51
N SER A 138 15.53 13.78 7.56
CA SER A 138 14.50 14.08 6.56
C SER A 138 14.95 14.35 5.12
N ASP A 139 14.56 13.44 4.22
CA ASP A 139 13.64 13.73 3.12
C ASP A 139 13.17 12.39 2.52
N GLU A 140 11.91 12.00 2.80
CA GLU A 140 11.30 10.83 2.16
C GLU A 140 10.86 11.23 0.74
N SER A 141 11.77 11.05 -0.22
CA SER A 141 11.38 10.85 -1.61
C SER A 141 10.57 9.55 -1.69
N ASN A 142 9.30 9.68 -2.03
CA ASN A 142 8.39 8.56 -2.19
C ASN A 142 8.84 7.81 -3.46
N VAL A 143 9.46 6.63 -3.30
CA VAL A 143 9.71 5.74 -4.42
C VAL A 143 8.35 5.21 -4.85
N ASP A 144 7.86 5.66 -6.00
CA ASP A 144 6.57 5.26 -6.54
C ASP A 144 6.67 3.82 -7.06
N GLY A 145 6.53 2.86 -6.15
CA GLY A 145 6.38 1.46 -6.52
C GLY A 145 4.98 1.22 -7.06
N GLU A 146 4.90 0.82 -8.33
CA GLU A 146 3.66 0.31 -8.93
C GLU A 146 3.27 -1.00 -8.25
N GLY A 147 1.99 -1.18 -7.97
CA GLY A 147 1.52 -2.38 -7.28
C GLY A 147 0.08 -2.73 -7.64
N THR A 148 -0.12 -4.00 -7.95
CA THR A 148 -1.44 -4.61 -8.16
C THR A 148 -2.01 -5.07 -6.82
N LYS A 149 -3.27 -4.73 -6.58
CA LYS A 149 -4.03 -5.02 -5.36
C LYS A 149 -5.42 -5.49 -5.75
N THR A 150 -5.78 -6.68 -5.29
CA THR A 150 -7.14 -7.19 -5.38
C THR A 150 -7.86 -6.92 -4.06
N ILE A 151 -9.06 -6.37 -4.13
CA ILE A 151 -9.78 -5.85 -2.98
C ILE A 151 -11.21 -6.40 -2.99
N GLU A 152 -11.73 -6.81 -1.84
CA GLU A 152 -13.15 -7.14 -1.62
C GLU A 152 -13.75 -6.10 -0.68
N GLY A 153 -14.75 -5.37 -1.18
CA GLY A 153 -15.51 -4.37 -0.46
C GLY A 153 -16.89 -4.87 -0.02
N LYS A 154 -17.42 -4.27 1.03
CA LYS A 154 -18.80 -4.45 1.50
C LYS A 154 -19.47 -3.09 1.63
N VAL A 155 -20.69 -2.98 1.10
CA VAL A 155 -21.57 -1.81 1.22
C VAL A 155 -22.59 -2.06 2.34
N GLU A 156 -22.82 -1.07 3.19
CA GLU A 156 -23.74 -1.10 4.32
C GLU A 156 -24.64 0.14 4.28
N THR A 157 -25.96 -0.06 4.25
CA THR A 157 -26.98 0.99 4.19
C THR A 157 -27.47 1.40 5.56
#